data_AF-A0A0P0NB78-F1
#
_entry.id   AF-A0A0P0NB78-F1
#
_cell.length_a   1.000
_cell.length_b   1.000
_cell.length_c   1.000
_cell.angle_alpha   90.00
_cell.angle_beta   90.00
_cell.angle_gamma   90.00
#
_symmetry.space_group_name_H-M   'P 1'
#
loop_
_entity.id
_entity.type
_entity.pdbx_description
1 polymer ?
#
loop_
_entity_poly.entity_id
_entity_poly.type
_entity_poly.pdbx_seq_one_letter_code
_entity_poly.pdbx_strand_id
1 'polypeptide(L)'
;MKILLVAATNAEISLITEHFGLSGAALMKTERFDLLITGVGMTATAFALGKHLSNRYQLVLNLGIAGSFDPTIPLGTVLNVVADDFSELGAEDHGQFLPIEALGFGKSGYHAYNNLLHPSLSELKKVKGITVNTIHGSAESIEAVKNRLHPITESMEGAAVLYSCEQAGIPCLQIRSISNYVEPRNRESWKIGLAIKNLNEWAIGFLTNS
;
A
#
# COMPACT_ATOMS: atom_id res chain seq x y z
N MET A 1 16.30 9.74 12.52
CA MET A 1 15.52 9.83 11.26
C MET A 1 14.05 9.82 11.65
N LYS A 2 13.25 10.80 11.23
CA LYS A 2 11.82 10.83 11.54
C LYS A 2 11.02 10.17 10.41
N ILE A 3 10.30 9.11 10.74
CA ILE A 3 9.47 8.32 9.79
C ILE A 3 8.02 8.83 9.84
N LEU A 4 7.34 8.87 8.70
CA LEU A 4 5.88 8.97 8.65
C LEU A 4 5.30 7.59 8.32
N LEU A 5 4.66 6.96 9.30
CA LEU A 5 3.88 5.74 9.08
C LEU A 5 2.51 6.13 8.53
N VAL A 6 2.09 5.51 7.43
CA VAL A 6 0.85 5.82 6.73
C VAL A 6 0.02 4.55 6.61
N ALA A 7 -1.20 4.57 7.14
CA ALA A 7 -2.17 3.49 7.03
C ALA A 7 -3.57 4.02 6.69
N ALA A 8 -4.40 3.22 6.04
CA ALA A 8 -5.74 3.65 5.65
C ALA A 8 -6.69 3.69 6.85
N THR A 9 -6.60 2.70 7.74
CA THR A 9 -7.50 2.56 8.89
C THR A 9 -6.77 2.25 10.20
N ASN A 10 -7.38 2.59 11.34
CA ASN A 10 -6.86 2.19 12.65
C ASN A 10 -6.84 0.66 12.83
N ALA A 11 -7.77 -0.06 12.21
CA ALA A 11 -7.87 -1.51 12.34
C ALA A 11 -6.63 -2.22 11.79
N GLU A 12 -6.03 -1.71 10.71
CA GLU A 12 -4.83 -2.30 10.11
C GLU A 12 -3.57 -2.15 10.96
N ILE A 13 -3.55 -1.21 11.89
CA ILE A 13 -2.36 -0.85 12.69
C ILE A 13 -2.61 -0.90 14.20
N SER A 14 -3.67 -1.60 14.62
CA SER A 14 -4.15 -1.60 16.01
C SER A 14 -3.08 -2.07 17.00
N LEU A 15 -2.32 -3.11 16.65
CA LEU A 15 -1.26 -3.67 17.49
C LEU A 15 -0.06 -2.71 17.59
N ILE A 16 0.25 -1.95 16.53
CA ILE A 16 1.27 -0.88 16.59
C ILE A 16 0.79 0.22 17.55
N THR A 17 -0.46 0.67 17.45
CA THR A 17 -0.97 1.71 18.35
C THR A 17 -1.01 1.25 19.80
N GLU A 18 -1.38 0.00 20.06
CA GLU A 18 -1.34 -0.60 21.39
C GLU A 18 0.09 -0.68 21.93
N HIS A 19 1.02 -1.22 21.14
CA HIS A 19 2.42 -1.40 21.52
C HIS A 19 3.12 -0.07 21.89
N PHE A 20 2.83 1.00 21.15
CA PHE A 20 3.44 2.32 21.38
C PHE A 20 2.56 3.28 22.21
N GLY A 21 1.42 2.83 22.74
CA GLY A 21 0.52 3.66 23.56
C GLY A 21 -0.08 4.85 22.81
N LEU A 22 -0.36 4.71 21.52
CA LEU A 22 -0.90 5.75 20.65
C LEU A 22 -2.43 5.66 20.59
N SER A 23 -3.13 6.80 20.65
CA SER A 23 -4.60 6.80 20.53
C SER A 23 -5.18 8.12 20.01
N GLY A 24 -6.38 8.03 19.41
CA GLY A 24 -7.37 9.12 19.41
C GLY A 24 -7.22 10.23 18.36
N ALA A 25 -6.22 10.21 17.47
CA ALA A 25 -6.04 11.23 16.45
C ALA A 25 -5.75 10.65 15.06
N ALA A 26 -6.14 11.39 14.01
CA ALA A 26 -5.77 11.04 12.63
C ALA A 26 -4.25 11.14 12.40
N LEU A 27 -3.56 12.04 13.12
CA LEU A 27 -2.10 12.13 13.17
C LEU A 27 -1.63 11.98 14.62
N MET A 28 -0.97 10.87 14.92
CA MET A 28 -0.39 10.57 16.23
C MET A 28 1.12 10.81 16.16
N LYS A 29 1.66 11.66 17.03
CA LYS A 29 3.07 12.06 16.98
C LYS A 29 3.89 11.31 18.02
N THR A 30 5.08 10.88 17.64
CA THR A 30 6.09 10.37 18.57
C THR A 30 7.44 11.05 18.32
N GLU A 31 8.44 10.73 19.14
CA GLU A 31 9.80 11.21 18.94
C GLU A 31 10.42 10.66 17.64
N ARG A 32 10.26 9.36 17.37
CA ARG A 32 10.93 8.66 16.26
C ARG A 32 10.11 8.57 14.98
N PHE A 33 8.80 8.47 15.09
CA PHE A 33 7.89 8.43 13.95
C PHE A 33 6.57 9.14 14.24
N ASP A 34 5.87 9.59 13.21
CA ASP A 34 4.46 9.96 13.34
C ASP A 34 3.61 8.93 12.59
N LEU A 35 2.39 8.70 13.05
CA LEU A 35 1.43 7.78 12.44
C LEU A 35 0.25 8.59 11.89
N LEU A 36 -0.01 8.45 10.60
CA LEU A 36 -1.09 9.10 9.88
C LEU A 36 -2.10 8.06 9.39
N ILE A 37 -3.35 8.22 9.83
CA ILE A 37 -4.51 7.53 9.29
C ILE A 37 -5.10 8.37 8.18
N THR A 38 -5.13 7.84 6.96
CA THR A 38 -5.57 8.60 5.79
C THR A 38 -7.05 8.49 5.48
N GLY A 39 -7.69 7.39 5.90
CA GLY A 39 -8.92 6.90 5.27
C GLY A 39 -8.61 6.01 4.05
N VAL A 40 -9.62 5.28 3.61
CA VAL A 40 -9.54 4.29 2.52
C VAL A 40 -9.66 4.97 1.16
N GLY A 41 -8.87 4.51 0.20
CA GLY A 41 -8.93 4.96 -1.19
C GLY A 41 -8.03 6.14 -1.53
N MET A 42 -7.75 6.28 -2.82
CA MET A 42 -6.74 7.21 -3.36
C MET A 42 -6.98 8.67 -2.95
N THR A 43 -8.24 9.13 -2.99
CA THR A 43 -8.60 10.53 -2.70
C THR A 43 -8.31 10.90 -1.24
N ALA A 44 -8.69 10.02 -0.30
CA ALA A 44 -8.47 10.24 1.12
C ALA A 44 -6.96 10.23 1.44
N THR A 45 -6.23 9.26 0.86
CA THR A 45 -4.77 9.18 0.92
C THR A 45 -4.08 10.43 0.40
N ALA A 46 -4.41 10.88 -0.81
CA ALA A 46 -3.80 12.05 -1.42
C ALA A 46 -4.08 13.33 -0.61
N PHE A 47 -5.31 13.53 -0.13
CA PHE A 47 -5.65 14.70 0.69
C PHE A 47 -4.90 14.70 2.03
N ALA A 48 -4.87 13.57 2.73
CA ALA A 48 -4.18 13.45 4.02
C ALA A 48 -2.67 13.67 3.87
N LEU A 49 -2.04 13.08 2.85
CA LEU A 49 -0.63 13.29 2.57
C LEU A 49 -0.34 14.71 2.12
N GLY A 50 -1.17 15.32 1.26
CA GLY A 50 -1.02 16.71 0.87
C GLY A 50 -1.06 17.70 2.05
N LYS A 51 -1.76 17.35 3.13
CA LYS A 51 -1.82 18.16 4.35
C LYS A 51 -0.65 17.92 5.31
N HIS A 52 -0.12 16.71 5.36
CA HIS A 52 0.76 16.27 6.46
C HIS A 52 2.16 15.86 6.04
N LEU A 53 2.38 15.44 4.80
CA LEU A 53 3.70 15.10 4.28
C LEU A 53 4.54 16.36 4.14
N SER A 54 5.78 16.31 4.60
CA SER A 54 6.73 17.43 4.56
C SER A 54 8.16 16.92 4.68
N ASN A 55 9.12 17.77 4.31
CA ASN A 55 10.57 17.48 4.37
C ASN A 55 11.12 17.19 5.79
N ARG A 56 10.29 17.34 6.84
CA ARG A 56 10.64 16.90 8.19
C ARG A 56 10.76 15.38 8.32
N TYR A 57 10.13 14.64 7.40
CA TYR A 57 10.25 13.19 7.31
C TYR A 57 11.33 12.82 6.31
N GLN A 58 12.06 11.75 6.63
CA GLN A 58 13.10 11.22 5.75
C GLN A 58 12.67 9.90 5.10
N LEU A 59 11.54 9.35 5.53
CA LEU A 59 10.97 8.12 5.02
C LEU A 59 9.46 8.11 5.28
N VAL A 60 8.70 7.68 4.29
CA VAL A 60 7.31 7.25 4.44
C VAL A 60 7.28 5.72 4.50
N LEU A 61 6.63 5.18 5.53
CA LEU A 61 6.35 3.75 5.67
C LEU A 61 4.85 3.53 5.48
N ASN A 62 4.45 3.13 4.28
CA ASN A 62 3.07 2.76 4.01
C ASN A 62 2.81 1.31 4.41
N LEU A 63 1.86 1.12 5.32
CA LEU A 63 1.43 -0.17 5.84
C LEU A 63 -0.03 -0.41 5.49
N GLY A 64 -0.37 -1.65 5.16
CA GLY A 64 -1.76 -2.08 5.06
C GLY A 64 -1.87 -3.54 4.63
N ILE A 65 -3.09 -4.00 4.42
CA ILE A 65 -3.35 -5.32 3.83
C ILE A 65 -3.55 -5.21 2.32
N ALA A 66 -3.48 -6.34 1.61
CA ALA A 66 -3.72 -6.43 0.17
C ALA A 66 -4.34 -7.77 -0.23
N GLY A 67 -5.08 -7.76 -1.35
CA GLY A 67 -5.43 -8.99 -2.07
C GLY A 67 -4.24 -9.48 -2.92
N SER A 68 -4.15 -10.79 -3.17
CA SER A 68 -3.14 -11.40 -4.05
C SER A 68 -3.77 -12.02 -5.29
N PHE A 69 -3.22 -11.74 -6.48
CA PHE A 69 -3.54 -12.44 -7.72
C PHE A 69 -2.76 -13.76 -7.87
N ASP A 70 -1.72 -13.96 -7.06
CA ASP A 70 -0.90 -15.17 -7.04
C ASP A 70 -1.34 -16.08 -5.88
N PRO A 71 -2.03 -17.22 -6.15
CA PRO A 71 -2.49 -18.15 -5.12
C PRO A 71 -1.37 -18.95 -4.48
N THR A 72 -0.13 -18.88 -5.02
CA THR A 72 1.03 -19.57 -4.44
C THR A 72 1.62 -18.79 -3.26
N ILE A 73 1.25 -17.52 -3.08
CA ILE A 73 1.67 -16.70 -1.93
C ILE A 73 0.73 -16.99 -0.76
N PRO A 74 1.21 -17.57 0.36
CA PRO A 74 0.35 -17.87 1.49
C PRO A 74 -0.32 -16.62 2.07
N LEU A 75 -1.58 -16.73 2.48
CA LEU A 75 -2.26 -15.67 3.22
C LEU A 75 -1.49 -15.33 4.52
N GLY A 76 -1.39 -14.05 4.83
CA GLY A 76 -0.58 -13.51 5.92
C GLY A 76 0.89 -13.27 5.56
N THR A 77 1.34 -13.61 4.36
CA THR A 77 2.70 -13.27 3.90
C THR A 77 2.86 -11.76 3.84
N VAL A 78 3.94 -11.24 4.43
CA VAL A 78 4.34 -9.84 4.36
C VAL A 78 5.24 -9.65 3.13
N LEU A 79 4.92 -8.66 2.30
CA LEU A 79 5.57 -8.38 1.03
C LEU A 79 6.05 -6.93 0.97
N ASN A 80 7.11 -6.71 0.20
CA ASN A 80 7.59 -5.38 -0.16
C ASN A 80 7.09 -5.03 -1.56
N VAL A 81 6.14 -4.11 -1.66
CA VAL A 81 5.60 -3.64 -2.94
C VAL A 81 6.51 -2.54 -3.47
N VAL A 82 7.33 -2.87 -4.47
CA VAL A 82 8.37 -1.97 -4.99
C VAL A 82 7.92 -1.11 -6.17
N ALA A 83 6.78 -1.47 -6.75
CA ALA A 83 6.10 -0.70 -7.79
C ALA A 83 4.59 -0.86 -7.60
N ASP A 84 3.83 0.23 -7.78
CA ASP A 84 2.39 0.24 -7.70
C ASP A 84 1.80 1.17 -8.77
N ASP A 85 0.77 0.70 -9.45
CA ASP A 85 0.17 1.39 -10.59
C ASP A 85 -1.28 1.76 -10.28
N PHE A 86 -1.71 2.96 -10.68
CA PHE A 86 -3.13 3.28 -10.77
C PHE A 86 -3.75 2.48 -11.91
N SER A 87 -4.44 1.39 -11.59
CA SER A 87 -4.89 0.43 -12.61
C SER A 87 -5.97 0.99 -13.54
N GLU A 88 -6.76 1.94 -13.06
CA GLU A 88 -7.93 2.52 -13.75
C GLU A 88 -7.66 3.93 -14.30
N LEU A 89 -6.44 4.46 -14.17
CA LEU A 89 -6.12 5.82 -14.61
C LEU A 89 -5.87 5.86 -16.13
N GLY A 90 -6.90 6.25 -16.89
CA GLY A 90 -6.87 6.25 -18.35
C GLY A 90 -8.24 6.58 -18.94
N ALA A 91 -8.48 6.13 -20.17
CA ALA A 91 -9.74 6.26 -20.87
C ALA A 91 -10.16 4.91 -21.49
N GLU A 92 -11.46 4.74 -21.73
CA GLU A 92 -11.99 3.63 -22.51
C GLU A 92 -12.12 4.03 -23.99
N ASP A 93 -11.81 3.11 -24.89
CA ASP A 93 -11.96 3.26 -26.34
C ASP A 93 -12.46 1.95 -26.96
N HIS A 94 -13.74 1.90 -27.31
CA HIS A 94 -14.39 0.73 -27.95
C HIS A 94 -14.07 -0.63 -27.28
N GLY A 95 -14.06 -0.67 -25.94
CA GLY A 95 -13.76 -1.88 -25.16
C GLY A 95 -12.27 -2.14 -24.89
N GLN A 96 -11.39 -1.22 -25.29
CA GLN A 96 -9.98 -1.18 -24.91
C GLN A 96 -9.75 -0.13 -23.83
N PHE A 97 -8.78 -0.37 -22.95
CA PHE A 97 -8.31 0.63 -21.99
C PHE A 97 -7.06 1.32 -22.53
N LEU A 98 -7.12 2.63 -22.66
CA LEU A 98 -6.01 3.51 -23.00
C LEU A 98 -5.39 4.05 -21.69
N PRO A 99 -4.15 3.67 -21.34
CA PRO A 99 -3.51 4.17 -20.13
C PRO A 99 -3.19 5.67 -20.25
N ILE A 100 -3.06 6.36 -19.12
CA ILE A 100 -2.80 7.81 -19.07
C ILE A 100 -1.56 8.24 -19.87
N GLU A 101 -0.57 7.37 -19.99
CA GLU A 101 0.63 7.54 -20.81
C GLU A 101 0.28 7.66 -22.30
N ALA A 102 -0.62 6.81 -22.79
CA ALA A 102 -1.06 6.83 -24.19
C ALA A 102 -1.89 8.08 -24.53
N LEU A 103 -2.52 8.68 -23.51
CA LEU A 103 -3.24 9.95 -23.63
C LEU A 103 -2.30 11.18 -23.55
N GLY A 104 -1.03 11.00 -23.19
CA GLY A 104 -0.07 12.10 -23.03
C GLY A 104 -0.26 12.94 -21.77
N PHE A 105 -0.99 12.44 -20.76
CA PHE A 105 -1.33 13.18 -19.54
C PHE A 105 -0.50 12.80 -18.30
N GLY A 106 0.54 11.97 -18.46
CA GLY A 106 1.47 11.63 -17.39
C GLY A 106 1.76 10.14 -17.34
N LYS A 107 1.95 9.61 -16.11
CA LYS A 107 2.19 8.19 -15.85
C LYS A 107 1.29 7.66 -14.74
N SER A 108 1.00 6.37 -14.81
CA SER A 108 0.16 5.61 -13.89
C SER A 108 0.98 4.78 -12.90
N GLY A 109 2.21 4.40 -13.26
CA GLY A 109 3.12 3.59 -12.45
C GLY A 109 4.12 4.40 -11.62
N TYR A 110 4.29 4.01 -10.36
CA TYR A 110 5.21 4.63 -9.41
C TYR A 110 6.06 3.58 -8.70
N HIS A 111 7.29 3.96 -8.32
CA HIS A 111 8.24 3.06 -7.67
C HIS A 111 8.50 3.50 -6.23
N ALA A 112 8.54 2.53 -5.32
CA ALA A 112 9.04 2.77 -3.98
C ALA A 112 10.57 2.86 -4.03
N TYR A 113 11.11 4.02 -3.63
CA TYR A 113 12.55 4.22 -3.51
C TYR A 113 12.94 4.49 -2.06
N ASN A 114 13.97 3.78 -1.60
CA ASN A 114 14.66 4.05 -0.35
C ASN A 114 16.09 3.51 -0.43
N ASN A 115 16.98 4.06 0.39
CA ASN A 115 18.38 3.65 0.49
C ASN A 115 18.65 2.84 1.77
N LEU A 116 17.61 2.21 2.35
CA LEU A 116 17.73 1.49 3.61
C LEU A 116 18.29 0.08 3.37
N LEU A 117 19.45 -0.18 3.99
CA LEU A 117 19.98 -1.52 4.14
C LEU A 117 19.50 -2.08 5.48
N HIS A 118 18.25 -2.53 5.53
CA HIS A 118 17.67 -3.14 6.74
C HIS A 118 17.43 -4.64 6.52
N PRO A 119 17.96 -5.55 7.38
CA PRO A 119 17.81 -6.99 7.20
C PRO A 119 16.36 -7.45 7.04
N SER A 120 15.45 -6.88 7.83
CA SER A 120 14.01 -7.22 7.75
C SER A 120 13.34 -6.81 6.44
N LEU A 121 13.98 -5.97 5.62
CA LEU A 121 13.52 -5.62 4.26
C LEU A 121 14.13 -6.53 3.20
N SER A 122 15.37 -6.99 3.39
CA SER A 122 16.04 -7.90 2.44
C SER A 122 15.41 -9.28 2.38
N GLU A 123 14.73 -9.70 3.45
CA GLU A 123 14.04 -10.99 3.53
C GLU A 123 12.65 -10.98 2.87
N LEU A 124 12.07 -9.79 2.61
CA LEU A 124 10.75 -9.68 2.01
C LEU A 124 10.80 -9.89 0.50
N LYS A 125 9.91 -10.75 -0.01
CA LYS A 125 9.68 -10.88 -1.46
C LYS A 125 9.22 -9.53 -2.02
N LYS A 126 9.98 -9.03 -3.00
CA LYS A 126 9.66 -7.81 -3.75
C LYS A 126 8.63 -8.13 -4.83
N VAL A 127 7.57 -7.33 -4.91
CA VAL A 127 6.45 -7.55 -5.83
C VAL A 127 5.95 -6.25 -6.47
N LYS A 128 5.17 -6.37 -7.54
CA LYS A 128 4.41 -5.27 -8.15
C LYS A 128 2.95 -5.34 -7.71
N GLY A 129 2.40 -4.20 -7.32
CA GLY A 129 1.01 -4.03 -6.93
C GLY A 129 0.23 -3.16 -7.91
N ILE A 130 -1.07 -3.09 -7.68
CA ILE A 130 -1.97 -2.09 -8.25
C ILE A 130 -2.81 -1.46 -7.14
N THR A 131 -3.21 -0.22 -7.42
CA THR A 131 -4.15 0.53 -6.61
C THR A 131 -5.43 0.73 -7.38
N VAL A 132 -6.55 0.40 -6.74
CA VAL A 132 -7.90 0.43 -7.31
C VAL A 132 -8.83 1.30 -6.47
N ASN A 133 -9.86 1.88 -7.09
CA ASN A 133 -10.97 2.45 -6.31
C ASN A 133 -12.16 1.48 -6.23
N THR A 134 -12.18 0.46 -7.08
CA THR A 134 -13.13 -0.65 -7.04
C THR A 134 -12.37 -1.97 -6.91
N ILE A 135 -12.49 -2.64 -5.75
CA ILE A 135 -11.85 -3.94 -5.55
C ILE A 135 -12.41 -4.98 -6.52
N HIS A 136 -11.53 -5.79 -7.10
CA HIS A 136 -11.93 -6.78 -8.08
C HIS A 136 -12.74 -7.91 -7.41
N GLY A 137 -13.87 -8.23 -8.04
CA GLY A 137 -14.78 -9.28 -7.56
C GLY A 137 -15.56 -9.97 -8.69
N SER A 138 -15.21 -9.70 -9.95
CA SER A 138 -15.76 -10.32 -11.15
C SER A 138 -14.63 -10.98 -11.96
N ALA A 139 -14.86 -12.20 -12.44
CA ALA A 139 -13.88 -12.95 -13.22
C ALA A 139 -13.39 -12.16 -14.46
N GLU A 140 -14.28 -11.45 -15.15
CA GLU A 140 -13.95 -10.66 -16.34
C GLU A 140 -12.96 -9.54 -16.01
N SER A 141 -13.26 -8.73 -14.99
CA SER A 141 -12.37 -7.64 -14.56
C SER A 141 -11.02 -8.15 -14.06
N ILE A 142 -11.01 -9.30 -13.36
CA ILE A 142 -9.79 -9.93 -12.84
C ILE A 142 -8.88 -10.37 -13.98
N GLU A 143 -9.42 -11.05 -14.99
CA GLU A 143 -8.64 -11.48 -16.15
C GLU A 143 -8.16 -10.29 -16.98
N ALA A 144 -8.99 -9.26 -17.15
CA ALA A 144 -8.60 -8.04 -17.86
C ALA A 144 -7.39 -7.35 -17.21
N VAL A 145 -7.40 -7.17 -15.88
CA VAL A 145 -6.29 -6.51 -15.17
C VAL A 145 -5.04 -7.39 -15.10
N LYS A 146 -5.19 -8.72 -14.98
CA LYS A 146 -4.07 -9.67 -15.02
C LYS A 146 -3.33 -9.60 -16.35
N ASN A 147 -4.07 -9.63 -17.47
CA ASN A 147 -3.48 -9.56 -18.80
C ASN A 147 -2.81 -8.20 -19.09
N ARG A 148 -3.36 -7.12 -18.54
CA ARG A 148 -2.84 -5.77 -18.80
C ARG A 148 -1.63 -5.41 -17.94
N LEU A 149 -1.67 -5.71 -16.64
CA LEU A 149 -0.70 -5.19 -15.68
C LEU A 149 0.16 -6.25 -14.99
N HIS A 150 -0.24 -7.53 -15.09
CA HIS A 150 0.40 -8.66 -14.39
C HIS A 150 0.68 -8.37 -12.89
N PRO A 151 -0.29 -7.83 -12.14
CA PRO A 151 -0.08 -7.48 -10.74
C PRO A 151 0.04 -8.73 -9.86
N ILE A 152 0.81 -8.62 -8.79
CA ILE A 152 0.82 -9.63 -7.71
C ILE A 152 -0.18 -9.24 -6.62
N THR A 153 -0.28 -7.96 -6.28
CA THR A 153 -1.14 -7.47 -5.20
C THR A 153 -2.11 -6.38 -5.65
N GLU A 154 -3.24 -6.29 -4.96
CA GLU A 154 -4.22 -5.21 -5.06
C GLU A 154 -4.45 -4.53 -3.71
N SER A 155 -4.41 -3.20 -3.69
CA SER A 155 -4.82 -2.37 -2.54
C SER A 155 -5.59 -1.13 -3.02
N MET A 156 -6.01 -0.26 -2.10
CA MET A 156 -6.78 0.95 -2.46
C MET A 156 -6.00 2.26 -2.27
N GLU A 157 -4.76 2.21 -1.75
CA GLU A 157 -3.98 3.41 -1.41
C GLU A 157 -2.55 3.47 -2.00
N GLY A 158 -1.94 2.32 -2.34
CA GLY A 158 -0.49 2.20 -2.56
C GLY A 158 0.11 3.25 -3.51
N ALA A 159 -0.35 3.28 -4.76
CA ALA A 159 0.10 4.20 -5.79
C ALA A 159 -0.15 5.67 -5.41
N ALA A 160 -1.22 5.99 -4.66
CA ALA A 160 -1.44 7.35 -4.16
C ALA A 160 -0.37 7.77 -3.13
N VAL A 161 0.09 6.84 -2.30
CA VAL A 161 1.22 7.10 -1.40
C VAL A 161 2.52 7.28 -2.19
N LEU A 162 2.81 6.37 -3.12
CA LEU A 162 4.04 6.44 -3.93
C LEU A 162 4.09 7.72 -4.77
N TYR A 163 2.99 8.10 -5.42
CA TYR A 163 2.83 9.38 -6.11
C TYR A 163 3.15 10.56 -5.18
N SER A 164 2.50 10.63 -4.02
CA SER A 164 2.71 11.74 -3.07
C SER A 164 4.17 11.84 -2.61
N CYS A 165 4.82 10.69 -2.38
CA CYS A 165 6.22 10.62 -1.97
C CYS A 165 7.17 11.06 -3.08
N GLU A 166 6.92 10.62 -4.33
CA GLU A 166 7.68 11.06 -5.50
C GLU A 166 7.57 12.57 -5.70
N GLN A 167 6.36 13.14 -5.63
CA GLN A 167 6.14 14.59 -5.74
C GLN A 167 6.85 15.38 -4.62
N ALA A 168 6.93 14.80 -3.42
CA ALA A 168 7.61 15.43 -2.28
C ALA A 168 9.13 15.18 -2.25
N GLY A 169 9.66 14.32 -3.12
CA GLY A 169 11.07 13.90 -3.09
C GLY A 169 11.45 13.14 -1.81
N ILE A 170 10.49 12.42 -1.20
CA ILE A 170 10.70 11.69 0.07
C ILE A 170 10.76 10.18 -0.21
N PRO A 171 11.77 9.46 0.29
CA PRO A 171 11.84 8.01 0.20
C PRO A 171 10.59 7.32 0.76
N CYS A 172 10.18 6.21 0.14
CA CYS A 172 9.01 5.44 0.55
C CYS A 172 9.30 3.94 0.61
N LEU A 173 8.70 3.29 1.60
CA LEU A 173 8.54 1.84 1.71
C LEU A 173 7.05 1.53 1.71
N GLN A 174 6.63 0.57 0.87
CA GLN A 174 5.25 0.09 0.84
C GLN A 174 5.23 -1.39 1.22
N ILE A 175 4.61 -1.70 2.35
CA ILE A 175 4.59 -3.04 2.93
C ILE A 175 3.15 -3.48 3.05
N ARG A 176 2.85 -4.64 2.44
CA ARG A 176 1.51 -5.22 2.44
C ARG A 176 1.53 -6.63 2.97
N SER A 177 0.52 -7.00 3.75
CA SER A 177 0.28 -8.38 4.15
C SER A 177 -0.94 -8.93 3.44
N ILE A 178 -0.85 -10.16 2.91
CA ILE A 178 -1.90 -10.73 2.06
C ILE A 178 -3.11 -11.17 2.90
N SER A 179 -4.25 -10.51 2.73
CA SER A 179 -5.50 -10.84 3.45
C SER A 179 -6.38 -11.85 2.73
N ASN A 180 -6.30 -11.90 1.41
CA ASN A 180 -7.17 -12.74 0.57
C ASN A 180 -6.55 -12.95 -0.81
N TYR A 181 -7.08 -13.91 -1.54
CA TYR A 181 -6.86 -13.99 -2.99
C TYR A 181 -7.88 -13.11 -3.71
N VAL A 182 -7.48 -12.56 -4.86
CA VAL A 182 -8.37 -11.83 -5.75
C VAL A 182 -9.12 -12.86 -6.59
N GLU A 183 -10.41 -12.99 -6.31
CA GLU A 183 -11.31 -13.98 -6.89
C GLU A 183 -12.72 -13.40 -7.01
N PRO A 184 -13.64 -14.02 -7.78
CA PRO A 184 -15.05 -13.67 -7.73
C PRO A 184 -15.54 -13.62 -6.28
N ARG A 185 -16.27 -12.55 -5.93
CA ARG A 185 -16.42 -12.10 -4.54
C ARG A 185 -16.79 -13.23 -3.57
N ASN A 186 -15.83 -13.60 -2.74
CA ASN A 186 -15.98 -14.58 -1.67
C ASN A 186 -15.29 -14.07 -0.41
N ARG A 187 -16.06 -13.58 0.56
CA ARG A 187 -15.50 -12.98 1.80
C ARG A 187 -15.17 -14.00 2.88
N GLU A 188 -15.68 -15.23 2.76
CA GLU A 188 -15.51 -16.28 3.78
C GLU A 188 -14.08 -16.82 3.81
N SER A 189 -13.35 -16.71 2.69
CA SER A 189 -11.96 -17.15 2.55
C SER A 189 -10.94 -16.18 3.17
N TRP A 190 -11.36 -14.96 3.54
CA TRP A 190 -10.44 -13.89 3.93
C TRP A 190 -9.81 -14.12 5.31
N LYS A 191 -8.50 -13.90 5.42
CA LYS A 191 -7.71 -14.04 6.65
C LYS A 191 -7.21 -12.67 7.14
N ILE A 192 -8.13 -11.71 7.26
CA ILE A 192 -7.82 -10.33 7.69
C ILE A 192 -7.02 -10.30 9.00
N GLY A 193 -7.48 -11.04 10.03
CA GLY A 193 -6.82 -11.03 11.34
C GLY A 193 -5.38 -11.54 11.30
N LEU A 194 -5.11 -12.58 10.49
CA LEU A 194 -3.75 -13.08 10.28
C LEU A 194 -2.88 -12.05 9.55
N ALA A 195 -3.42 -11.43 8.50
CA ALA A 195 -2.68 -10.43 7.74
C ALA A 195 -2.30 -9.21 8.58
N ILE A 196 -3.26 -8.69 9.36
CA ILE A 196 -3.05 -7.58 10.30
C ILE A 196 -2.00 -7.97 11.35
N LYS A 197 -2.13 -9.14 11.98
CA LYS A 197 -1.16 -9.62 12.97
C LYS A 197 0.27 -9.61 12.42
N ASN A 198 0.48 -10.28 11.28
CA ASN A 198 1.82 -10.41 10.70
C ASN A 198 2.39 -9.07 10.22
N LEU A 199 1.55 -8.19 9.64
CA LEU A 199 1.95 -6.84 9.24
C LEU A 199 2.45 -6.03 10.44
N ASN A 200 1.70 -6.05 11.55
CA ASN A 200 2.03 -5.28 12.74
C ASN A 200 3.26 -5.85 13.45
N GLU A 201 3.40 -7.18 13.55
CA GLU A 201 4.60 -7.82 14.11
C GLU A 201 5.87 -7.40 13.35
N TRP A 202 5.82 -7.44 12.01
CA TRP A 202 6.92 -6.97 11.18
C TRP A 202 7.20 -5.46 11.40
N ALA A 203 6.15 -4.63 11.43
CA ALA A 203 6.29 -3.18 11.56
C ALA A 203 6.84 -2.76 12.95
N ILE A 204 6.38 -3.39 14.03
CA ILE A 204 6.91 -3.17 15.38
C ILE A 204 8.41 -3.55 15.42
N GLY A 205 8.77 -4.69 14.82
CA GLY A 205 10.16 -5.11 14.70
C GLY A 205 11.01 -4.10 13.91
N PHE A 206 10.49 -3.59 12.79
CA PHE A 206 11.16 -2.57 11.98
C PHE A 206 11.35 -1.25 12.77
N LEU A 207 10.30 -0.74 13.41
CA LEU A 207 10.31 0.54 14.14
C LEU A 207 11.14 0.51 15.43
N THR A 208 11.34 -0.67 16.01
CA THR A 208 12.14 -0.82 17.24
C THR A 208 13.63 -0.91 16.94
N ASN A 209 14.00 -1.47 15.78
CA ASN A 209 15.38 -1.73 15.38
C ASN A 209 15.96 -0.71 14.37
N SER A 210 15.18 0.31 13.98
CA SER A 210 15.58 1.40 13.07
C SER A 210 15.94 2.70 13.78
#